data_AF-A0A4R9B1B3-F1
#
_entry.id   AF-A0A4R9B1B3-F1
#
_cell.length_a   1.000
_cell.length_b   1.000
_cell.length_c   1.000
_cell.angle_alpha   90.00
_cell.angle_beta   90.00
_cell.angle_gamma   90.00
#
_symmetry.space_group_name_H-M   'P 1'
#
loop_
_entity.id
_entity.type
_entity.pdbx_description
1 polymer ?
#
loop_
_entity_poly.entity_id
_entity_poly.type
_entity_poly.pdbx_seq_one_letter_code
_entity_poly.pdbx_strand_id
1 'polypeptide(L)'
;MTLANEPLVADGVVIWAAIGMVLAAVVLVVTIVRRRSAVGPVVAAYLVLLVFAAPGHIFVAFGPGMSIADTFMISGGDHAPWGVVLYLVSAAALLALIVLIIRAARAAAATRGRIGG
;
A
#
# COMPACT_ATOMS: atom_id res chain seq x y z
N MET A 1 -25.99 18.18 26.63
CA MET A 1 -25.36 16.98 27.20
C MET A 1 -24.71 16.23 26.04
N THR A 2 -23.38 16.08 26.13
CA THR A 2 -22.43 15.35 25.26
C THR A 2 -22.42 15.65 23.75
N LEU A 3 -21.37 16.35 23.34
CA LEU A 3 -20.99 16.66 21.96
C LEU A 3 -20.84 15.37 21.14
N ALA A 4 -21.49 15.32 19.98
CA ALA A 4 -21.37 14.28 18.94
C ALA A 4 -19.99 14.32 18.24
N ASN A 5 -18.93 14.43 19.04
CA ASN A 5 -17.54 14.50 18.62
C ASN A 5 -16.85 13.24 19.10
N GLU A 6 -17.27 12.08 18.59
CA GLU A 6 -16.58 10.82 18.86
C GLU A 6 -15.40 10.68 17.88
N PRO A 7 -14.15 10.91 18.32
CA PRO A 7 -12.98 10.83 17.46
C PRO A 7 -12.57 9.37 17.18
N LEU A 8 -13.32 8.39 17.66
CA LEU A 8 -12.89 6.99 17.73
C LEU A 8 -12.59 6.37 16.36
N VAL A 9 -13.32 6.77 15.31
CA VAL A 9 -13.08 6.32 13.93
C VAL A 9 -12.01 7.18 13.23
N ALA A 10 -11.96 8.48 13.52
CA ALA A 10 -10.95 9.39 12.98
C ALA A 10 -9.55 9.02 13.49
N ASP A 11 -9.43 8.71 14.78
CA ASP A 11 -8.19 8.28 15.41
C ASP A 11 -7.67 6.98 14.78
N GLY A 12 -8.55 6.00 14.55
CA GLY A 12 -8.18 4.74 13.90
C GLY A 12 -7.64 4.93 12.47
N VAL A 13 -8.31 5.77 11.68
CA VAL A 13 -7.86 6.09 10.30
C VAL A 13 -6.53 6.84 10.32
N VAL A 14 -6.35 7.79 11.23
CA VAL A 14 -5.11 8.57 11.38
C VAL A 14 -3.95 7.68 11.85
N ILE A 15 -4.19 6.77 12.80
CA ILE A 15 -3.19 5.79 13.27
C ILE A 15 -2.76 4.88 12.12
N TRP A 16 -3.70 4.40 11.32
CA TRP A 16 -3.38 3.52 10.19
C TRP A 16 -2.62 4.25 9.07
N ALA A 17 -3.02 5.49 8.77
CA ALA A 17 -2.28 6.35 7.85
C ALA A 17 -0.86 6.64 8.37
N ALA A 18 -0.70 6.89 9.67
CA ALA A 18 0.59 7.10 10.30
C ALA A 18 1.49 5.85 10.20
N ILE A 19 0.96 4.65 10.37
CA ILE A 19 1.71 3.39 10.18
C ILE A 19 2.24 3.28 8.75
N GLY A 20 1.40 3.53 7.75
CA GLY A 20 1.82 3.55 6.35
C GLY A 20 2.90 4.60 6.06
N MET A 21 2.73 5.80 6.61
CA MET A 21 3.70 6.90 6.49
C MET A 21 5.05 6.56 7.14
N VAL A 22 5.04 5.94 8.33
CA VAL A 22 6.25 5.51 9.04
C VAL A 22 6.95 4.41 8.27
N LEU A 23 6.22 3.41 7.76
CA LEU A 23 6.81 2.34 6.93
C LEU A 23 7.46 2.91 5.67
N ALA A 24 6.79 3.83 4.97
CA ALA A 24 7.35 4.54 3.83
C ALA A 24 8.62 5.31 4.20
N ALA A 25 8.59 6.08 5.29
CA ALA A 25 9.74 6.85 5.77
C ALA A 25 10.92 5.95 6.15
N VAL A 26 10.67 4.81 6.81
CA VAL A 26 11.71 3.83 7.15
C VAL A 26 12.36 3.27 5.89
N VAL A 27 11.58 2.87 4.88
CA VAL A 27 12.12 2.40 3.59
C VAL A 27 12.99 3.48 2.94
N LEU A 28 12.54 4.74 2.94
CA LEU A 28 13.30 5.88 2.40
C LEU A 28 14.62 6.10 3.16
N VAL A 29 14.58 6.12 4.49
CA VAL A 29 15.76 6.36 5.33
C VAL A 29 16.76 5.22 5.19
N VAL A 30 16.31 3.96 5.25
CA VAL A 30 17.17 2.78 5.06
C VAL A 30 17.87 2.82 3.70
N THR A 31 17.16 3.27 2.66
CA THR A 31 17.72 3.45 1.32
C THR A 31 18.83 4.50 1.31
N ILE A 32 18.56 5.69 1.85
CA ILE A 32 19.51 6.81 1.86
C ILE A 32 20.76 6.45 2.67
N VAL A 33 20.57 5.86 3.86
CA VAL A 33 21.67 5.50 4.78
C VAL A 33 22.54 4.38 4.22
N ARG A 34 21.95 3.38 3.55
CA ARG A 34 22.74 2.25 3.02
C ARG A 34 23.59 2.60 1.80
N ARG A 35 23.53 3.84 1.28
CA ARG A 35 24.24 4.31 0.06
C ARG A 35 24.25 3.29 -1.09
N ARG A 36 23.25 2.42 -1.15
CA ARG A 36 23.05 1.52 -2.26
C ARG A 36 22.21 2.30 -3.24
N SER A 37 22.87 3.04 -4.13
CA SER A 37 22.26 3.77 -5.25
C SER A 37 21.59 2.85 -6.29
N ALA A 38 21.02 1.73 -5.86
CA ALA A 38 20.16 0.90 -6.65
C ALA A 38 18.74 1.43 -6.46
N VAL A 39 18.29 2.30 -7.36
CA VAL A 39 16.92 2.83 -7.41
C VAL A 39 15.89 1.69 -7.48
N GLY A 40 16.26 0.54 -8.07
CA GLY A 40 15.38 -0.62 -8.26
C GLY A 40 14.76 -1.21 -6.98
N PRO A 41 15.56 -1.67 -5.99
CA PRO A 41 15.06 -2.20 -4.72
C PRO A 41 14.12 -1.26 -3.94
N VAL A 42 14.35 0.04 -4.04
CA VAL A 42 13.61 1.09 -3.32
C VAL A 42 12.23 1.26 -3.94
N VAL A 43 12.19 1.40 -5.27
CA VAL A 43 10.96 1.43 -6.05
C VAL A 43 10.17 0.14 -5.81
N ALA A 44 10.83 -1.02 -5.78
CA ALA A 44 10.18 -2.28 -5.48
C ALA A 44 9.53 -2.29 -4.09
N ALA A 45 10.22 -1.81 -3.06
CA ALA A 45 9.68 -1.75 -1.70
C ALA A 45 8.44 -0.85 -1.59
N TYR A 46 8.47 0.33 -2.22
CA TYR A 46 7.30 1.22 -2.29
C TYR A 46 6.14 0.63 -3.07
N LEU A 47 6.41 -0.04 -4.19
CA LEU A 47 5.38 -0.72 -4.98
C LEU A 47 4.71 -1.84 -4.17
N VAL A 48 5.48 -2.61 -3.39
CA VAL A 48 4.91 -3.63 -2.49
C VAL A 48 3.97 -3.00 -1.47
N LEU A 49 4.36 -1.89 -0.84
CA LEU A 49 3.48 -1.17 0.09
C LEU A 49 2.17 -0.73 -0.58
N LEU A 50 2.26 -0.23 -1.81
CA LEU A 50 1.08 0.18 -2.58
C LEU A 50 0.18 -1.00 -2.98
N VAL A 51 0.76 -2.17 -3.30
CA VAL A 51 -0.02 -3.38 -3.61
C VAL A 51 -0.83 -3.83 -2.39
N PHE A 52 -0.21 -3.80 -1.20
CA PHE A 52 -0.86 -4.21 0.04
C PHE A 52 -1.86 -3.18 0.60
N ALA A 53 -1.88 -1.95 0.06
CA ALA A 53 -2.84 -0.93 0.48
C ALA A 53 -4.30 -1.33 0.16
N ALA A 54 -4.57 -1.92 -1.01
CA ALA A 54 -5.90 -2.40 -1.40
C ALA A 54 -6.48 -3.47 -0.46
N PRO A 55 -5.80 -4.58 -0.13
CA PRO A 55 -6.32 -5.53 0.85
C PRO A 55 -6.41 -4.92 2.26
N GLY A 56 -5.53 -3.99 2.63
CA GLY A 56 -5.62 -3.26 3.90
C GLY A 56 -6.90 -2.41 4.02
N HIS A 57 -7.35 -1.80 2.92
CA HIS A 57 -8.57 -0.99 2.88
C HIS A 57 -9.82 -1.77 3.28
N ILE A 58 -9.91 -3.03 2.87
CA ILE A 58 -11.03 -3.91 3.20
C ILE A 58 -11.16 -4.06 4.72
N PHE A 59 -10.06 -4.34 5.43
CA PHE A 59 -10.06 -4.49 6.89
C PHE A 59 -10.44 -3.20 7.64
N VAL A 60 -10.02 -2.04 7.12
CA VAL A 60 -10.33 -0.75 7.73
C VAL A 60 -11.80 -0.36 7.50
N ALA A 61 -12.32 -0.57 6.29
CA ALA A 61 -13.68 -0.18 5.93
C ALA A 61 -14.76 -1.11 6.53
N PHE A 62 -14.39 -2.34 6.89
CA PHE A 62 -15.34 -3.37 7.36
C PHE A 62 -16.12 -2.96 8.62
N GLY A 63 -15.44 -2.52 9.68
CA GLY A 63 -16.08 -2.20 10.96
C GLY A 63 -17.12 -1.07 10.84
N PRO A 64 -16.73 0.10 10.31
CA PRO A 64 -17.67 1.19 10.04
C PRO A 64 -18.82 0.78 9.12
N GLY A 65 -18.53 0.04 8.04
CA GLY A 65 -19.54 -0.44 7.09
C GLY A 65 -20.59 -1.34 7.74
N MET A 66 -20.18 -2.25 8.61
CA MET A 66 -21.08 -3.15 9.35
C MET A 66 -21.96 -2.39 10.35
N SER A 67 -21.40 -1.43 11.08
CA SER A 67 -22.17 -0.62 12.04
C SER A 67 -23.30 0.18 11.37
N ILE A 68 -23.05 0.70 10.17
CA ILE A 68 -24.05 1.41 9.36
C ILE A 68 -25.08 0.43 8.77
N ALA A 69 -24.63 -0.75 8.33
CA ALA A 69 -25.50 -1.82 7.84
C ALA A 69 -26.55 -2.21 8.89
N ASP A 70 -26.12 -2.43 10.13
CA ASP A 70 -27.01 -2.84 11.23
C ASP A 70 -27.96 -1.71 11.67
N THR A 71 -27.48 -0.46 11.65
CA THR A 71 -28.28 0.71 12.06
C THR A 71 -29.42 1.00 11.08
N PHE A 72 -29.17 0.83 9.78
CA PHE A 72 -30.12 1.20 8.73
C PHE A 72 -30.71 -0.01 7.98
N MET A 73 -30.37 -1.24 8.37
CA MET A 73 -30.75 -2.48 7.69
C MET A 73 -30.41 -2.47 6.19
N ILE A 74 -29.24 -1.90 5.84
CA ILE A 74 -28.74 -1.78 4.45
C ILE A 74 -27.45 -2.58 4.26
N SER A 75 -26.96 -2.71 3.03
CA SER A 75 -25.64 -3.32 2.80
C SER A 75 -24.51 -2.38 3.24
N GLY A 76 -23.54 -2.91 3.99
CA GLY A 76 -22.42 -2.16 4.57
C GLY A 76 -21.24 -1.93 3.63
N GLY A 77 -21.44 -2.03 2.31
CA GLY A 77 -20.35 -1.90 1.35
C GLY A 77 -19.86 -0.46 1.26
N ASP A 78 -18.54 -0.26 1.15
CA ASP A 78 -18.00 1.06 0.83
C ASP A 78 -18.26 1.38 -0.65
N HIS A 79 -19.03 2.46 -0.89
CA HIS A 79 -19.37 2.94 -2.23
C HIS A 79 -18.63 4.24 -2.56
N ALA A 80 -17.64 4.64 -1.76
CA ALA A 80 -16.87 5.84 -2.01
C ALA A 80 -16.06 5.72 -3.32
N PRO A 81 -16.10 6.73 -4.22
CA PRO A 81 -15.34 6.73 -5.47
C PRO A 81 -13.82 6.56 -5.26
N TRP A 82 -13.33 6.96 -4.10
CA TRP A 82 -11.92 6.92 -3.74
C TRP A 82 -11.38 5.51 -3.47
N GLY A 83 -12.24 4.56 -3.07
CA GLY A 83 -11.87 3.15 -2.97
C GLY A 83 -11.46 2.57 -4.32
N VAL A 84 -12.18 2.96 -5.39
CA VAL A 84 -11.84 2.56 -6.78
C VAL A 84 -10.47 3.10 -7.18
N VAL A 85 -10.15 4.34 -6.81
CA VAL A 85 -8.83 4.95 -7.09
C VAL A 85 -7.72 4.16 -6.39
N LEU A 86 -7.92 3.75 -5.15
CA LEU A 86 -6.96 2.92 -4.42
C LEU A 86 -6.72 1.58 -5.12
N TYR A 87 -7.79 0.88 -5.52
CA TYR A 87 -7.66 -0.38 -6.25
C TYR A 87 -6.91 -0.22 -7.58
N LEU A 88 -7.18 0.85 -8.33
CA LEU A 88 -6.46 1.14 -9.58
C LEU A 88 -4.97 1.40 -9.34
N VAL A 89 -4.63 2.18 -8.31
CA VAL A 89 -3.24 2.48 -7.94
C VAL A 89 -2.52 1.22 -7.49
N SER A 90 -3.15 0.38 -6.65
CA SER A 90 -2.57 -0.90 -6.23
C SER A 90 -2.38 -1.88 -7.40
N ALA A 91 -3.32 -1.93 -8.34
CA ALA A 91 -3.18 -2.74 -9.55
C ALA A 91 -2.04 -2.25 -10.46
N ALA A 92 -1.94 -0.94 -10.68
CA ALA A 92 -0.83 -0.35 -11.41
C ALA A 92 0.52 -0.62 -10.71
N ALA A 93 0.56 -0.54 -9.39
CA ALA A 93 1.74 -0.84 -8.60
C ALA A 93 2.17 -2.31 -8.74
N LEU A 94 1.21 -3.24 -8.75
CA LEU A 94 1.47 -4.67 -8.96
C LEU A 94 2.11 -4.93 -10.33
N LEU A 95 1.53 -4.35 -11.38
CA LEU A 95 2.07 -4.48 -12.74
C LEU A 95 3.49 -3.91 -12.84
N ALA A 96 3.73 -2.74 -12.26
CA ALA A 96 5.05 -2.13 -12.23
C ALA A 96 6.07 -3.01 -11.48
N LEU A 97 5.67 -3.63 -10.38
CA LEU A 97 6.52 -4.54 -9.60
C LEU A 97 6.89 -5.79 -10.42
N ILE A 98 5.93 -6.40 -11.10
CA ILE A 98 6.16 -7.55 -11.98
C ILE A 98 7.17 -7.20 -13.08
N VAL A 99 6.97 -6.07 -13.77
CA VAL A 99 7.88 -5.61 -14.82
C VAL A 99 9.29 -5.39 -14.26
N LEU A 100 9.41 -4.82 -13.07
CA LEU A 100 10.70 -4.56 -12.42
C LEU A 100 11.43 -5.86 -12.05
N ILE A 101 10.71 -6.85 -11.51
CA ILE A 101 11.26 -8.19 -11.21
C ILE A 101 11.77 -8.87 -12.49
N ILE A 102 10.97 -8.86 -13.56
CA ILE A 102 11.36 -9.46 -14.84
C ILE A 102 12.61 -8.79 -15.40
N ARG A 103 12.69 -7.44 -15.36
CA ARG A 103 13.87 -6.70 -15.84
C ARG A 103 15.12 -7.02 -15.01
N ALA A 104 14.98 -7.10 -13.69
CA ALA A 104 16.07 -7.47 -12.80
C ALA A 104 16.58 -8.89 -13.08
N ALA A 105 15.68 -9.86 -13.27
CA ALA A 105 16.03 -11.23 -13.61
C ALA A 105 16.76 -11.33 -14.96
N ARG A 106 16.31 -10.59 -15.98
CA ARG A 106 16.96 -10.55 -17.30
C ARG A 106 18.34 -9.92 -17.26
N ALA A 107 18.53 -8.84 -16.50
CA ALA A 107 19.83 -8.20 -16.35
C ALA A 107 20.84 -9.12 -15.63
N ALA A 108 20.38 -9.86 -14.62
CA ALA A 108 21.20 -10.86 -13.93
C ALA A 108 21.62 -12.01 -14.86
N ALA A 109 20.70 -12.50 -15.70
CA ALA A 109 20.98 -13.56 -16.67
C ALA A 109 22.00 -13.12 -17.74
N ALA A 110 21.86 -11.90 -18.27
CA ALA A 110 22.79 -11.35 -19.26
C ALA A 110 24.22 -11.16 -18.71
N THR A 111 24.33 -10.74 -17.43
CA THR A 111 25.62 -10.59 -16.76
C THR A 111 26.31 -11.94 -16.56
N ARG A 112 25.54 -12.98 -16.20
CA ARG A 112 26.06 -14.35 -16.00
C ARG A 112 26.54 -15.01 -17.30
N GLY A 113 25.89 -14.74 -18.43
CA GLY A 113 26.34 -15.24 -19.74
C GLY A 113 27.67 -14.64 -20.23
N ARG A 114 28.02 -13.43 -19.78
CA ARG A 114 29.24 -12.71 -20.18
C ARG A 114 30.51 -13.12 -19.43
N ILE A 115 30.39 -13.80 -18.29
CA ILE A 115 31.53 -14.26 -17.46
C ILE A 115 31.89 -15.74 -17.67
N GLY A 116 31.06 -16.50 -18.41
CA GLY A 116 31.26 -17.93 -18.65
C GLY A 116 31.51 -18.30 -20.11
N GLY A 117 31.70 -17.32 -20.99
CA GLY A 117 32.02 -17.50 -22.41
C GLY A 117 33.41 -17.00 -22.76
#